data_AF-A0A958J7U7-F1
#
_entry.id   AF-A0A958J7U7-F1
#
_cell.length_a   1.000
_cell.length_b   1.000
_cell.length_c   1.000
_cell.angle_alpha   90.00
_cell.angle_beta   90.00
_cell.angle_gamma   90.00
#
_symmetry.space_group_name_H-M   'P 1'
#
loop_
_entity.id
_entity.type
_entity.pdbx_description
1 polymer ?
#
loop_
_entity_poly.entity_id
_entity_poly.type
_entity_poly.pdbx_seq_one_letter_code
_entity_poly.pdbx_strand_id
1 'polypeptide(L)'
;MSASRGEFGSKLGFVLAAAGSAVGLGNIWKFPYEVGNGGGAAFVVIYLLFCFLLCFPVMVAEIAIGRKTNRNPVGAFTAIGFKKWSNVGKLGL
;
A
#
# COMPACT_ATOMS: atom_id res chain seq x y z
N MET A 1 4.47 -25.90 -15.43
CA MET A 1 5.64 -25.18 -14.90
C MET A 1 5.20 -24.21 -13.81
N SER A 2 5.54 -24.43 -12.53
CA SER A 2 5.46 -23.34 -11.53
C SER A 2 6.62 -22.41 -11.79
N ALA A 3 6.34 -21.20 -12.30
CA ALA A 3 7.35 -20.16 -12.42
C ALA A 3 7.89 -19.83 -11.01
N SER A 4 9.19 -19.98 -10.80
CA SER A 4 9.85 -19.53 -9.57
C SER A 4 9.58 -18.03 -9.43
N ARG A 5 8.97 -17.61 -8.32
CA ARG A 5 8.70 -16.18 -8.07
C ARG A 5 10.03 -15.47 -7.85
N GLY A 6 10.24 -14.35 -8.52
CA GLY A 6 11.40 -13.50 -8.28
C GLY A 6 11.36 -12.95 -6.86
N GLU A 7 12.41 -13.17 -6.08
CA GLU A 7 12.62 -12.50 -4.80
C GLU A 7 13.43 -11.22 -5.02
N PHE A 8 13.15 -10.19 -4.22
CA PHE A 8 13.95 -8.97 -4.24
C PHE A 8 15.34 -9.26 -3.65
N GLY A 9 16.39 -8.97 -4.42
CA GLY A 9 17.79 -9.19 -4.00
C GLY A 9 18.26 -8.30 -2.84
N SER A 10 17.52 -7.25 -2.49
CA SER A 10 17.83 -6.39 -1.34
C SER A 10 16.56 -5.79 -0.72
N LYS A 11 16.56 -5.68 0.62
CA LYS A 11 15.49 -5.00 1.38
C LYS A 11 15.33 -3.54 0.93
N LEU A 12 16.43 -2.87 0.62
CA LEU A 12 16.39 -1.48 0.12
C LEU A 12 15.74 -1.42 -1.26
N GLY A 13 16.03 -2.39 -2.15
CA GLY A 13 15.39 -2.48 -3.45
C GLY A 13 13.88 -2.70 -3.37
N PHE A 14 13.43 -3.52 -2.42
CA PHE A 14 12.00 -3.70 -2.15
C PHE A 14 11.34 -2.39 -1.68
N VAL A 15 11.94 -1.70 -0.70
CA VAL A 15 11.38 -0.45 -0.16
C VAL A 15 11.35 0.65 -1.23
N LEU A 16 12.40 0.78 -2.05
CA LEU A 16 12.47 1.76 -3.13
C LEU A 16 11.42 1.47 -4.22
N ALA A 17 11.24 0.21 -4.61
CA ALA A 17 10.21 -0.17 -5.58
C ALA A 17 8.79 0.12 -5.05
N ALA A 18 8.53 -0.20 -3.78
CA ALA A 18 7.25 0.10 -3.14
C ALA A 18 7.01 1.62 -3.02
N ALA A 19 8.04 2.38 -2.61
CA ALA A 19 7.95 3.84 -2.49
C ALA A 19 7.72 4.50 -3.85
N GLY A 20 8.41 4.05 -4.91
CA GLY A 20 8.21 4.54 -6.27
C GLY A 20 6.82 4.24 -6.83
N SER A 21 6.21 3.12 -6.44
CA SER A 21 4.81 2.82 -6.79
C SER A 21 3.80 3.65 -6.02
N ALA A 22 4.12 4.03 -4.78
CA ALA A 22 3.22 4.80 -3.92
C ALA A 22 3.23 6.30 -4.24
N VAL A 23 4.37 6.84 -4.70
CA VAL A 23 4.52 8.26 -5.04
C VAL A 23 4.22 8.47 -6.52
N GLY A 24 2.99 8.91 -6.83
CA GLY A 24 2.55 9.23 -8.19
C GLY A 24 2.42 10.72 -8.49
N LEU A 25 2.07 11.05 -9.74
CA LEU A 25 1.74 12.41 -10.19
C LEU A 25 0.82 13.14 -9.21
N GLY A 26 -0.22 12.45 -8.71
CA GLY A 26 -1.14 12.88 -7.64
C GLY A 26 -0.48 13.64 -6.48
N ASN A 27 0.59 13.08 -5.92
CA ASN A 27 1.28 13.69 -4.78
C ASN A 27 2.11 14.91 -5.15
N ILE A 28 2.44 15.12 -6.42
CA ILE A 28 3.31 16.21 -6.87
C ILE A 28 2.51 17.48 -7.17
N TRP A 29 1.33 17.35 -7.78
CA TRP A 29 0.50 18.49 -8.22
C TRP A 29 -0.74 18.77 -7.37
N LYS A 30 -1.42 17.73 -6.88
CA LYS A 30 -2.72 17.86 -6.21
C LYS A 30 -2.54 18.16 -4.72
N PHE A 31 -1.55 17.51 -4.11
CA PHE A 31 -1.13 17.79 -2.74
C PHE A 31 -0.79 19.27 -2.48
N PRO A 32 0.11 19.95 -3.24
CA PRO A 32 0.39 21.36 -2.97
C PRO A 32 -0.81 22.28 -3.23
N TYR A 33 -1.69 21.92 -4.17
CA TYR A 33 -2.93 22.66 -4.41
C TYR A 33 -3.90 22.56 -3.23
N GLU A 34 -4.08 21.34 -2.69
CA GLU A 34 -4.92 21.10 -1.51
C GLU A 34 -4.33 21.68 -0.23
N VAL A 35 -3.02 21.65 -0.07
CA VAL A 35 -2.31 22.36 1.01
C VAL A 35 -2.55 23.86 0.91
N GLY A 36 -2.44 24.44 -0.30
CA GLY A 36 -2.67 25.87 -0.53
C GLY A 36 -4.11 26.30 -0.18
N ASN A 37 -5.11 25.52 -0.62
CA ASN A 37 -6.52 25.83 -0.35
C ASN A 37 -6.99 25.44 1.06
N GLY A 38 -6.34 24.44 1.69
CA GLY A 38 -6.76 23.83 2.95
C GLY A 38 -6.21 24.49 4.22
N GLY A 39 -5.58 25.66 4.13
CA GLY A 39 -4.98 26.35 5.28
C GLY A 39 -3.49 26.07 5.49
N GLY A 40 -2.78 25.65 4.44
CA GLY A 40 -1.32 25.55 4.41
C GLY A 40 -0.77 24.52 5.39
N ALA A 41 0.09 24.98 6.31
CA ALA A 41 0.79 24.10 7.24
C ALA A 41 -0.15 23.33 8.19
N ALA A 42 -1.29 23.91 8.58
CA ALA A 42 -2.26 23.23 9.44
C ALA A 42 -2.85 21.98 8.78
N PHE A 43 -3.12 22.05 7.47
CA PHE A 43 -3.58 20.92 6.68
C PHE A 43 -2.52 19.81 6.64
N VAL A 44 -1.24 20.17 6.44
CA VAL A 44 -0.14 19.19 6.40
C VAL A 44 -0.02 18.43 7.71
N VAL A 45 -0.13 19.11 8.86
CA VAL A 45 -0.05 18.46 10.18
C VAL A 45 -1.17 17.44 10.36
N ILE A 46 -2.41 17.83 10.02
CA ILE A 46 -3.57 16.93 10.10
C ILE A 46 -3.44 15.77 9.10
N TYR A 47 -3.00 16.06 7.87
CA TYR A 47 -2.74 15.06 6.84
C TYR A 47 -1.72 14.01 7.32
N LEU A 48 -0.59 14.43 7.90
CA LEU A 48 0.42 13.51 8.42
C LEU A 48 -0.11 12.67 9.58
N LEU A 49 -0.93 13.27 10.45
CA LEU A 49 -1.55 12.56 11.58
C LEU A 49 -2.50 11.46 11.08
N PHE A 50 -3.38 11.76 10.13
CA PHE A 50 -4.24 10.74 9.52
C PHE A 50 -3.46 9.71 8.70
N CYS A 51 -2.41 10.11 7.99
CA CYS A 51 -1.55 9.20 7.26
C CYS A 51 -0.89 8.20 8.23
N PHE A 52 -0.40 8.67 9.38
CA PHE A 52 0.17 7.77 10.39
C PHE A 52 -0.90 6.88 11.05
N LEU A 53 -2.09 7.41 11.34
CA LEU A 53 -3.14 6.62 12.01
C LEU A 53 -3.84 5.61 11.08
N LEU A 54 -3.92 5.89 9.78
CA LEU A 54 -4.65 5.06 8.82
C LEU A 54 -3.71 4.28 7.89
N CYS A 55 -2.78 4.97 7.20
CA CYS A 55 -1.90 4.29 6.24
C CYS A 55 -0.91 3.36 6.92
N PHE A 56 -0.35 3.72 8.07
CA PHE A 56 0.63 2.87 8.75
C PHE A 56 0.06 1.50 9.16
N PRO A 57 -1.06 1.39 9.91
CA PRO A 57 -1.59 0.08 10.29
C PRO A 57 -2.07 -0.73 9.08
N VAL A 58 -2.64 -0.08 8.06
CA VAL A 58 -3.06 -0.75 6.81
C VAL A 58 -1.85 -1.34 6.08
N MET A 59 -0.79 -0.56 5.90
CA MET A 59 0.44 -1.02 5.23
C MET A 59 1.10 -2.18 6.00
N VAL A 60 1.16 -2.11 7.33
CA VAL A 60 1.67 -3.21 8.16
C VAL A 60 0.80 -4.46 8.02
N ALA A 61 -0.53 -4.31 7.99
CA ALA A 61 -1.45 -5.43 7.81
C ALA A 61 -1.27 -6.10 6.44
N GLU A 62 -1.18 -5.32 5.36
CA GLU A 62 -0.96 -5.85 4.00
C GLU A 62 0.37 -6.59 3.87
N ILE A 63 1.46 -6.01 4.39
CA ILE A 63 2.78 -6.66 4.37
C ILE A 63 2.75 -7.95 5.22
N ALA A 64 2.12 -7.94 6.40
CA ALA A 64 2.02 -9.12 7.26
C ALA A 64 1.21 -10.25 6.59
N ILE A 65 0.08 -9.92 5.96
CA ILE A 65 -0.76 -10.86 5.21
C ILE A 65 0.03 -11.42 4.01
N GLY A 66 0.72 -10.56 3.25
CA GLY A 66 1.54 -10.96 2.11
C GLY A 66 2.68 -11.90 2.52
N ARG A 67 3.39 -11.59 3.61
CA ARG A 67 4.48 -12.44 4.14
C ARG A 67 4.00 -13.80 4.65
N LYS A 68 2.83 -13.85 5.31
CA LYS A 68 2.26 -15.09 5.85
C LYS A 68 1.74 -16.02 4.75
N THR A 69 1.17 -15.45 3.70
CA THR A 69 0.50 -16.24 2.65
C THR A 69 1.38 -16.48 1.43
N ASN A 70 2.40 -15.66 1.17
CA ASN A 70 3.23 -15.68 -0.05
C ASN A 70 2.41 -15.83 -1.34
N ARG A 71 1.18 -15.29 -1.33
CA ARG A 71 0.20 -15.41 -2.40
C ARG A 71 -0.30 -14.03 -2.78
N ASN A 72 -0.73 -13.89 -4.03
CA ASN A 72 -1.37 -12.68 -4.53
C ASN A 72 -2.59 -12.33 -3.65
N PRO A 73 -3.03 -11.07 -3.58
CA PRO A 73 -4.13 -10.64 -2.69
C PRO A 73 -5.38 -11.55 -2.77
N VAL A 74 -5.80 -11.94 -3.98
CA VAL A 74 -6.91 -12.88 -4.23
C VAL A 74 -6.69 -14.25 -3.57
N GLY A 75 -5.46 -14.77 -3.65
CA GLY A 75 -5.05 -16.05 -3.07
C GLY A 75 -4.75 -15.97 -1.56
N ALA A 76 -4.35 -14.80 -1.06
CA ALA A 76 -4.12 -14.52 0.36
C ALA A 76 -5.43 -14.51 1.13
N PHE A 77 -6.46 -13.79 0.64
CA PHE A 77 -7.79 -13.79 1.27
C PHE A 77 -8.46 -15.18 1.24
N THR A 78 -8.21 -15.96 0.19
CA THR A 78 -8.70 -17.35 0.11
C THR A 78 -7.98 -18.27 1.10
N ALA A 79 -6.67 -18.07 1.33
CA ALA A 79 -5.89 -18.86 2.28
C ALA A 79 -6.21 -18.56 3.75
N ILE A 80 -6.71 -17.35 4.06
CA ILE A 80 -7.08 -16.91 5.41
C ILE A 80 -8.56 -17.22 5.73
N GLY A 81 -9.30 -17.85 4.81
CA GLY A 81 -10.69 -18.29 5.03
C GLY A 81 -11.76 -17.25 4.70
N PHE A 82 -11.39 -16.05 4.25
CA PHE A 82 -12.33 -15.00 3.81
C PHE A 82 -12.65 -15.10 2.32
N LYS A 83 -13.24 -16.23 1.90
CA LYS A 83 -13.54 -16.55 0.48
C LYS A 83 -14.41 -15.47 -0.20
N LYS A 84 -15.29 -14.78 0.53
CA LYS A 84 -16.10 -13.65 0.02
C LYS A 84 -15.27 -12.39 -0.27
N TRP A 85 -14.20 -12.14 0.49
CA TRP A 85 -13.29 -11.01 0.29
C TRP A 85 -12.25 -11.26 -0.82
N SER A 86 -12.17 -12.49 -1.34
CA SER A 86 -11.39 -12.80 -2.54
C SER A 86 -11.82 -11.96 -3.76
N ASN A 87 -13.11 -11.60 -3.85
CA ASN A 87 -13.62 -10.71 -4.90
C ASN A 87 -13.13 -9.27 -4.74
N VAL A 88 -12.92 -8.81 -3.49
CA VAL A 88 -12.30 -7.50 -3.21
C VAL A 88 -10.83 -7.52 -3.62
N GLY A 89 -10.13 -8.64 -3.39
CA GLY A 89 -8.78 -8.85 -3.88
C GLY A 89 -8.66 -8.82 -5.42
N LYS A 90 -9.74 -9.13 -6.17
CA LYS A 90 -9.77 -9.04 -7.64
C LYS A 90 -9.99 -7.61 -8.14
N LEU A 91 -10.58 -6.74 -7.33
CA LEU A 91 -10.77 -5.32 -7.64
C LEU A 91 -9.47 -4.52 -7.46
N GLY A 92 -8.56 -5.00 -6.60
CA GLY A 92 -7.27 -4.37 -6.34
C GLY A 92 -6.08 -4.96 -7.10
N LEU A 93 -6.32 -5.86 -8.07
CA LEU A 93 -5.31 -6.46 -8.94
C LEU A 93 -5.41 -5.83 -10.34
#